data_AF-A0A4Q1RLE6-F1
#
_entry.id   AF-A0A4Q1RLE6-F1
#
_cell.length_a   1.000
_cell.length_b   1.000
_cell.length_c   1.000
_cell.angle_alpha   90.00
_cell.angle_beta   90.00
_cell.angle_gamma   90.00
#
_symmetry.space_group_name_H-M   'P 1'
#
loop_
_entity.id
_entity.type
_entity.pdbx_description
1 polymer ?
#
loop_
_entity_poly.entity_id
_entity_poly.type
_entity_poly.pdbx_seq_one_letter_code
_entity_poly.pdbx_strand_id
1 'polypeptide(L)'
;MNSKSNVQAMETEKIPRLLAQLAIPAVVAQIINLLYNIVDRIYIGHIPGVGAAALTGVGLFTPILMLINAFAMLAGSGGAPRAAISMGKKDNKTAEKILGNCFAILMLMAAALTVIFFTFAPQLLTMFGASDKTLPYGVDYARIYILGSIFVLIVMGMNPFITTQGFAKISMMTTVIGAVINIILDPIFIFVFHLGVKGAALATVLSQAVGAIWILRFLSGKKTILHLKKENFKLQKEIILPCLALGISTFVMLSTESILSISFTSSLSRYGGDLAVGAMTIITSVSQLATLPLQGICQGGQPIMSYNYGAGNRDRVKKAFFTQFTVCTIFTGCFWLIMLLFPKMFAGIFSNNTELITYTAWALRIYMAGIFSLGFQVACQQSFMALGQAKVSLLLACLRKLILLIPLIFILPHFIQNKVFAVFLAEPISDILAAIITTSTFFSRFNKILDRK
;
A
#
# COMPACT_ATOMS: atom_id res chain seq x y z
N MET A 1 -9.53 15.56 -20.70
CA MET A 1 -10.86 15.42 -20.05
C MET A 1 -11.08 16.63 -19.16
N ASN A 2 -12.21 17.33 -19.34
CA ASN A 2 -12.60 18.46 -18.50
C ASN A 2 -13.21 17.97 -17.17
N SER A 3 -13.02 18.70 -16.08
CA SER A 3 -13.54 18.38 -14.74
C SER A 3 -15.04 18.06 -14.71
N LYS A 4 -15.85 18.82 -15.46
CA LYS A 4 -17.30 18.57 -15.62
C LYS A 4 -17.61 17.18 -16.22
N SER A 5 -16.80 16.70 -17.15
CA SER A 5 -16.97 15.38 -17.79
C SER A 5 -16.68 14.24 -16.83
N ASN A 6 -15.73 14.41 -15.89
CA ASN A 6 -15.42 13.38 -14.88
C ASN A 6 -16.52 13.25 -13.83
N VAL A 7 -17.07 14.37 -13.35
CA VAL A 7 -18.21 14.35 -12.41
C VAL A 7 -19.43 13.70 -13.06
N GLN A 8 -19.73 14.07 -14.31
CA GLN A 8 -20.82 13.47 -15.07
C GLN A 8 -20.62 11.97 -15.27
N ALA A 9 -19.39 11.53 -15.58
CA ALA A 9 -19.07 10.10 -15.70
C ALA A 9 -19.32 9.32 -14.40
N MET A 10 -19.02 9.89 -13.23
CA MET A 10 -19.29 9.25 -11.93
C MET A 10 -20.78 8.97 -11.69
N GLU A 11 -21.66 9.76 -12.33
CA GLU A 11 -23.12 9.68 -12.20
C GLU A 11 -23.77 8.81 -13.26
N THR A 12 -23.35 8.93 -14.51
CA THR A 12 -24.10 8.36 -15.65
C THR A 12 -23.38 7.22 -16.35
N GLU A 13 -22.05 7.11 -16.27
CA GLU A 13 -21.28 6.10 -17.00
C GLU A 13 -21.59 4.68 -16.48
N LYS A 14 -21.56 3.68 -17.36
CA LYS A 14 -21.73 2.27 -16.97
C LYS A 14 -20.63 1.86 -15.99
N ILE A 15 -21.04 1.27 -14.85
CA ILE A 15 -20.14 0.91 -13.75
C ILE A 15 -18.92 0.08 -14.17
N PRO A 16 -19.03 -0.98 -15.00
CA PRO A 16 -17.85 -1.75 -15.41
C PRO A 16 -16.83 -0.92 -16.21
N ARG A 17 -17.31 -0.05 -17.09
CA ARG A 17 -16.46 0.84 -17.89
C ARG A 17 -15.80 1.91 -17.02
N LEU A 18 -16.57 2.49 -16.09
CA LEU A 18 -16.04 3.46 -15.13
C LEU A 18 -15.00 2.83 -14.19
N LEU A 19 -15.26 1.60 -13.70
CA LEU A 19 -14.31 0.86 -12.89
C LEU A 19 -13.03 0.60 -13.68
N ALA A 20 -13.10 0.13 -14.91
CA ALA A 20 -11.91 -0.08 -15.75
C ALA A 20 -11.12 1.21 -15.98
N GLN A 21 -11.80 2.34 -16.25
CA GLN A 21 -11.17 3.64 -16.45
C GLN A 21 -10.38 4.14 -15.22
N LEU A 22 -10.79 3.76 -14.00
CA LEU A 22 -10.12 4.17 -12.76
C LEU A 22 -9.14 3.11 -12.24
N ALA A 23 -9.50 1.83 -12.35
CA ALA A 23 -8.72 0.70 -11.86
C ALA A 23 -7.49 0.43 -12.73
N ILE A 24 -7.60 0.46 -14.06
CA ILE A 24 -6.45 0.15 -14.94
C ILE A 24 -5.28 1.12 -14.67
N PRO A 25 -5.47 2.45 -14.64
CA PRO A 25 -4.37 3.36 -14.29
C PRO A 25 -3.80 3.12 -12.89
N ALA A 26 -4.64 2.79 -11.92
CA ALA A 26 -4.19 2.49 -10.56
C ALA A 26 -3.35 1.20 -10.51
N VAL A 27 -3.77 0.13 -11.19
CA VAL A 27 -3.00 -1.12 -11.32
C VAL A 27 -1.66 -0.87 -12.01
N VAL A 28 -1.66 -0.11 -13.11
CA VAL A 28 -0.42 0.27 -13.81
C VAL A 28 0.50 1.07 -12.90
N ALA A 29 -0.03 2.00 -12.10
CA ALA A 29 0.77 2.74 -11.12
C ALA A 29 1.41 1.82 -10.07
N GLN A 30 0.68 0.81 -9.57
CA GLN A 30 1.21 -0.16 -8.60
C GLN A 30 2.28 -1.07 -9.22
N ILE A 31 2.11 -1.50 -10.48
CA ILE A 31 3.11 -2.30 -11.20
C ILE A 31 4.37 -1.48 -11.46
N ILE A 32 4.23 -0.23 -11.91
CA ILE A 32 5.37 0.68 -12.09
C ILE A 32 6.07 0.93 -10.75
N ASN A 33 5.31 1.04 -9.66
CA ASN A 33 5.87 1.16 -8.32
C ASN A 33 6.76 -0.04 -7.96
N LEU A 34 6.27 -1.25 -8.22
CA LEU A 34 7.06 -2.47 -8.01
C LEU A 34 8.32 -2.50 -8.86
N LEU A 35 8.19 -2.21 -10.16
CA LEU A 35 9.31 -2.28 -11.11
C LEU A 35 10.44 -1.30 -10.73
N TYR A 36 10.12 -0.06 -10.36
CA TYR A 36 11.19 0.87 -9.96
C TYR A 36 11.86 0.43 -8.66
N ASN A 37 11.11 -0.11 -7.67
CA ASN A 37 11.71 -0.60 -6.44
C ASN A 37 12.67 -1.79 -6.70
N ILE A 38 12.38 -2.61 -7.71
CA ILE A 38 13.29 -3.68 -8.14
C ILE A 38 14.53 -3.08 -8.78
N VAL A 39 14.38 -2.11 -9.69
CA VAL A 39 15.50 -1.46 -10.39
C VAL A 39 16.43 -0.72 -9.41
N ASP A 40 15.89 0.02 -8.44
CA ASP A 40 16.67 0.69 -7.39
C ASP A 40 17.54 -0.31 -6.61
N ARG A 41 16.95 -1.44 -6.20
CA ARG A 41 17.70 -2.52 -5.53
C ARG A 41 18.77 -3.16 -6.41
N ILE A 42 18.53 -3.30 -7.72
CA ILE A 42 19.53 -3.80 -8.67
C ILE A 42 20.72 -2.84 -8.71
N TYR A 43 20.50 -1.53 -8.82
CA TYR A 43 21.59 -0.56 -8.84
C TYR A 43 22.39 -0.56 -7.53
N ILE A 44 21.71 -0.57 -6.38
CA ILE A 44 22.38 -0.65 -5.06
C ILE A 44 23.20 -1.94 -4.92
N GLY A 45 22.66 -3.08 -5.38
CA GLY A 45 23.35 -4.37 -5.33
C GLY A 45 24.61 -4.42 -6.20
N HIS A 46 24.68 -3.62 -7.27
CA HIS A 46 25.82 -3.56 -8.19
C HIS A 46 26.87 -2.49 -7.81
N ILE A 47 26.76 -1.85 -6.65
CA ILE A 47 27.80 -0.93 -6.18
C ILE A 47 29.11 -1.71 -5.96
N PRO A 48 30.22 -1.36 -6.65
CA PRO A 48 31.47 -2.09 -6.55
C PRO A 48 31.99 -2.20 -5.11
N GLY A 49 32.37 -3.41 -4.68
CA GLY A 49 32.99 -3.69 -3.38
C GLY A 49 32.06 -3.66 -2.16
N VAL A 50 30.88 -3.03 -2.25
CA VAL A 50 30.00 -2.81 -1.07
C VAL A 50 28.52 -3.15 -1.31
N GLY A 51 28.13 -3.55 -2.52
CA GLY A 51 26.72 -3.74 -2.92
C GLY A 51 25.90 -4.67 -2.01
N ALA A 52 26.48 -5.77 -1.53
CA ALA A 52 25.79 -6.68 -0.61
C ALA A 52 25.50 -6.03 0.75
N ALA A 53 26.51 -5.40 1.38
CA ALA A 53 26.35 -4.71 2.65
C ALA A 53 25.44 -3.48 2.55
N ALA A 54 25.51 -2.77 1.41
CA ALA A 54 24.63 -1.67 1.06
C ALA A 54 23.17 -2.11 0.96
N LEU A 55 22.89 -3.19 0.23
CA LEU A 55 21.53 -3.73 0.08
C LEU A 55 20.96 -4.18 1.43
N THR A 56 21.77 -4.81 2.29
CA THR A 56 21.36 -5.15 3.66
C THR A 56 21.06 -3.90 4.47
N GLY A 57 21.94 -2.88 4.44
CA GLY A 57 21.74 -1.61 5.14
C GLY A 57 20.45 -0.89 4.72
N VAL A 58 20.17 -0.83 3.42
CA VAL A 58 18.93 -0.25 2.87
C VAL A 58 17.71 -1.11 3.21
N GLY A 59 17.86 -2.44 3.18
CA GLY A 59 16.81 -3.38 3.59
C GLY A 59 16.34 -3.15 5.03
N LEU A 60 17.25 -2.86 5.95
CA LEU A 60 16.97 -2.56 7.36
C LEU A 60 16.20 -1.24 7.56
N PHE A 61 16.19 -0.34 6.57
CA PHE A 61 15.38 0.88 6.58
C PHE A 61 13.91 0.61 6.20
N THR A 62 13.58 -0.54 5.59
CA THR A 62 12.22 -0.88 5.13
C THR A 62 11.12 -0.69 6.20
N PRO A 63 11.32 -1.07 7.48
CA PRO A 63 10.31 -0.82 8.52
C PRO A 63 10.01 0.67 8.74
N ILE A 64 11.04 1.52 8.70
CA ILE A 64 10.89 2.98 8.82
C ILE A 64 10.12 3.51 7.60
N LEU A 65 10.47 3.05 6.40
CA LEU A 65 9.77 3.39 5.17
C LEU A 65 8.27 3.02 5.22
N MET A 66 7.95 1.82 5.72
CA MET A 66 6.56 1.37 5.89
C MET A 66 5.79 2.27 6.86
N LEU A 67 6.41 2.70 7.96
CA LEU A 67 5.79 3.66 8.89
C LEU A 67 5.55 5.02 8.25
N ILE A 68 6.53 5.57 7.51
CA ILE A 68 6.38 6.83 6.76
C ILE A 68 5.17 6.73 5.80
N ASN A 69 5.07 5.63 5.05
CA ASN A 69 3.94 5.38 4.14
C ASN A 69 2.61 5.21 4.90
N ALA A 70 2.63 4.56 6.07
CA ALA A 70 1.44 4.40 6.91
C ALA A 70 0.88 5.75 7.35
N PHE A 71 1.73 6.68 7.80
CA PHE A 71 1.31 8.03 8.16
C PHE A 71 0.80 8.83 6.96
N ALA A 72 1.41 8.67 5.78
CA ALA A 72 0.88 9.29 4.57
C ALA A 72 -0.53 8.79 4.23
N MET A 73 -0.74 7.47 4.30
CA MET A 73 -2.03 6.84 4.04
C MET A 73 -3.08 7.12 5.12
N LEU A 74 -2.67 7.42 6.36
CA LEU A 74 -3.59 7.79 7.44
C LEU A 74 -4.45 9.00 7.06
N ALA A 75 -3.85 10.04 6.46
CA ALA A 75 -4.62 11.17 5.95
C ALA A 75 -5.20 10.92 4.55
N GLY A 76 -4.44 10.28 3.66
CA GLY A 76 -4.85 10.03 2.27
C GLY A 76 -6.05 9.09 2.17
N SER A 77 -5.91 7.84 2.61
CA SER A 77 -6.97 6.81 2.53
C SER A 77 -8.16 7.11 3.44
N GLY A 78 -7.99 7.97 4.45
CA GLY A 78 -9.08 8.43 5.31
C GLY A 78 -9.84 9.64 4.76
N GLY A 79 -9.13 10.61 4.20
CA GLY A 79 -9.72 11.85 3.68
C GLY A 79 -10.34 11.70 2.29
N ALA A 80 -9.71 10.92 1.41
CA ALA A 80 -10.17 10.73 0.03
C ALA A 80 -11.62 10.18 -0.07
N PRO A 81 -12.00 9.10 0.63
CA PRO A 81 -13.38 8.61 0.62
C PRO A 81 -14.37 9.62 1.19
N ARG A 82 -14.00 10.34 2.25
CA ARG A 82 -14.85 11.36 2.86
C ARG A 82 -15.07 12.54 1.91
N ALA A 83 -14.02 12.99 1.22
CA ALA A 83 -14.13 14.02 0.20
C ALA A 83 -15.01 13.57 -0.97
N ALA A 84 -14.87 12.32 -1.43
CA ALA A 84 -15.73 11.75 -2.46
C ALA A 84 -17.21 11.69 -2.05
N ILE A 85 -17.51 11.34 -0.79
CA ILE A 85 -18.88 11.38 -0.25
C ILE A 85 -19.42 12.81 -0.25
N SER A 86 -18.64 13.80 0.19
CA SER A 86 -19.05 15.22 0.15
C SER A 86 -19.28 15.71 -1.28
N MET A 87 -18.45 15.30 -2.24
CA MET A 87 -18.66 15.59 -3.66
C MET A 87 -19.97 14.98 -4.19
N GLY A 88 -20.28 13.74 -3.79
CA GLY A 88 -21.55 13.09 -4.12
C GLY A 88 -22.78 13.85 -3.60
N LYS A 89 -22.66 14.45 -2.40
CA LYS A 89 -23.65 15.37 -1.80
C LYS A 89 -23.71 16.74 -2.47
N LYS A 90 -22.90 16.99 -3.50
CA LYS A 90 -22.69 18.30 -4.15
C LYS A 90 -22.10 19.37 -3.23
N ASP A 91 -21.55 18.97 -2.08
CA ASP A 91 -20.89 19.86 -1.13
C ASP A 91 -19.37 19.86 -1.36
N ASN A 92 -18.97 20.49 -2.47
CA ASN A 92 -17.56 20.65 -2.81
C ASN A 92 -16.80 21.54 -1.82
N LYS A 93 -17.49 22.43 -1.10
CA LYS A 93 -16.86 23.29 -0.08
C LYS A 93 -16.34 22.44 1.07
N THR A 94 -17.15 21.50 1.58
CA THR A 94 -16.70 20.56 2.61
C THR A 94 -15.62 19.62 2.09
N ALA A 95 -15.72 19.16 0.83
CA ALA A 95 -14.67 18.34 0.23
C ALA A 95 -13.32 19.08 0.12
N GLU A 96 -13.32 20.36 -0.25
CA GLU A 96 -12.11 21.21 -0.26
C GLU A 96 -11.55 21.46 1.16
N LYS A 97 -12.42 21.60 2.17
CA LYS A 97 -12.00 21.68 3.57
C LYS A 97 -11.32 20.39 4.03
N ILE A 98 -11.87 19.22 3.70
CA ILE A 98 -11.27 17.91 3.98
C ILE A 98 -9.88 17.83 3.35
N LEU A 99 -9.76 18.17 2.06
CA LEU A 99 -8.47 18.18 1.35
C LEU A 99 -7.45 19.08 2.05
N GLY A 100 -7.81 20.33 2.37
CA GLY A 100 -6.90 21.28 3.02
C GLY A 100 -6.50 20.87 4.45
N ASN A 101 -7.42 20.29 5.22
CA ASN A 101 -7.14 19.78 6.57
C ASN A 101 -6.24 18.54 6.52
N CYS A 102 -6.48 17.62 5.59
CA CYS A 102 -5.63 16.45 5.36
C CYS A 102 -4.21 16.86 4.91
N PHE A 103 -4.10 17.88 4.05
CA PHE A 103 -2.80 18.43 3.67
C PHE A 103 -2.07 19.04 4.88
N ALA A 104 -2.75 19.87 5.68
CA ALA A 104 -2.15 20.51 6.85
C ALA A 104 -1.66 19.48 7.89
N ILE A 105 -2.46 18.45 8.19
CA ILE A 105 -2.02 17.40 9.13
C ILE A 105 -0.84 16.59 8.57
N LEU A 106 -0.80 16.35 7.25
CA LEU A 106 0.32 15.64 6.62
C LEU A 106 1.61 16.43 6.73
N MET A 107 1.57 17.75 6.58
CA MET A 107 2.76 18.59 6.76
C MET A 107 3.26 18.57 8.22
N LEU A 108 2.34 18.58 9.19
CA LEU A 108 2.70 18.44 10.61
C LEU A 108 3.29 17.05 10.90
N MET A 109 2.68 15.99 10.36
CA MET A 109 3.20 14.62 10.48
C MET A 109 4.55 14.49 9.80
N ALA A 110 4.77 15.08 8.62
CA ALA A 110 6.05 15.08 7.94
C ALA A 110 7.13 15.71 8.81
N ALA A 111 6.89 16.93 9.33
CA ALA A 111 7.84 17.59 10.22
C ALA A 111 8.15 16.75 11.47
N ALA A 112 7.12 16.20 12.13
CA ALA A 112 7.30 15.36 13.30
C ALA A 112 8.08 14.07 13.00
N LEU A 113 7.73 13.35 11.93
CA LEU A 113 8.40 12.12 11.53
C LEU A 113 9.84 12.37 11.10
N THR A 114 10.11 13.48 10.41
CA THR A 114 11.47 13.88 10.06
C THR A 114 12.29 14.08 11.33
N VAL A 115 11.81 14.84 12.32
CA VAL A 115 12.53 15.06 13.58
C VAL A 115 12.76 13.74 14.33
N ILE A 116 11.71 12.94 14.51
CA ILE A 116 11.78 11.68 15.28
C ILE A 116 12.71 10.69 14.59
N PHE A 117 12.45 10.34 13.33
CA PHE A 117 13.23 9.31 12.66
C PHE A 117 14.66 9.77 12.35
N PHE A 118 14.91 11.06 12.10
CA PHE A 118 16.27 11.53 11.87
C PHE A 118 17.12 11.42 13.14
N THR A 119 16.53 11.77 14.30
CA THR A 119 17.21 11.71 15.61
C THR A 119 17.48 10.27 16.04
N PHE A 120 16.53 9.38 15.83
CA PHE A 120 16.61 7.98 16.28
C PHE A 120 17.04 6.98 15.20
N ALA A 121 17.39 7.42 13.99
CA ALA A 121 17.72 6.53 12.88
C ALA A 121 18.80 5.49 13.22
N PRO A 122 19.96 5.85 13.82
CA PRO A 122 20.98 4.86 14.17
C PRO A 122 20.47 3.81 15.17
N GLN A 123 19.73 4.24 16.19
CA GLN A 123 19.18 3.37 17.24
C GLN A 123 18.11 2.43 16.69
N LEU A 124 17.23 2.94 15.82
CA LEU A 124 16.20 2.13 15.17
C LEU A 124 16.83 1.08 14.25
N LEU A 125 17.85 1.46 13.47
CA LEU A 125 18.55 0.54 12.57
C LEU A 125 19.28 -0.55 13.33
N THR A 126 19.96 -0.23 14.44
CA THR A 126 20.57 -1.27 15.30
C THR A 126 19.52 -2.16 15.94
N MET A 127 18.39 -1.62 16.41
CA MET A 127 17.26 -2.43 16.90
C MET A 127 16.67 -3.35 15.84
N PHE A 128 16.71 -2.96 14.56
CA PHE A 128 16.26 -3.81 13.45
C PHE A 128 17.32 -4.81 12.97
N GLY A 129 18.49 -4.85 13.60
CA GLY A 129 19.54 -5.84 13.33
C GLY A 129 20.69 -5.33 12.46
N ALA A 130 20.90 -4.01 12.37
CA ALA A 130 22.10 -3.47 11.73
C ALA A 130 23.36 -3.87 12.51
N SER A 131 24.31 -4.47 11.79
CA SER A 131 25.67 -4.73 12.27
C SER A 131 26.57 -3.51 12.08
N ASP A 132 27.74 -3.48 12.71
CA ASP A 132 28.72 -2.41 12.52
C ASP A 132 29.12 -2.20 11.04
N LYS A 133 29.04 -3.26 10.23
CA LYS A 133 29.36 -3.22 8.79
C LYS A 133 28.22 -2.66 7.94
N THR A 134 26.97 -2.81 8.38
CA THR A 134 25.78 -2.43 7.59
C THR A 134 25.13 -1.13 8.08
N LEU A 135 25.36 -0.77 9.35
CA LEU A 135 24.82 0.43 9.98
C LEU A 135 25.22 1.73 9.26
N PRO A 136 26.48 1.95 8.82
CA PRO A 136 26.83 3.19 8.12
C PRO A 136 26.01 3.39 6.84
N TYR A 137 25.84 2.35 6.03
CA TYR A 137 25.04 2.40 4.80
C TYR A 137 23.55 2.64 5.09
N GLY A 138 23.01 1.97 6.11
CA GLY A 138 21.63 2.18 6.54
C GLY A 138 21.38 3.61 7.02
N VAL A 139 22.27 4.16 7.85
CA VAL A 139 22.15 5.53 8.37
C VAL A 139 22.28 6.57 7.26
N ASP A 140 23.24 6.38 6.35
CA ASP A 140 23.45 7.26 5.21
C ASP A 140 22.23 7.32 4.28
N TYR A 141 21.63 6.17 3.99
CA TYR A 141 20.37 6.10 3.24
C TYR A 141 19.22 6.76 4.01
N ALA A 142 19.02 6.35 5.27
CA ALA A 142 17.90 6.75 6.10
C ALA A 142 17.86 8.27 6.29
N ARG A 143 18.99 8.90 6.65
CA ARG A 143 19.03 10.34 6.92
C ARG A 143 18.61 11.17 5.70
N ILE A 144 19.10 10.84 4.51
CA ILE A 144 18.72 11.53 3.28
C ILE A 144 17.24 11.30 2.96
N TYR A 145 16.79 10.05 3.03
CA TYR A 145 15.39 9.71 2.77
C TYR A 145 14.43 10.43 3.73
N ILE A 146 14.75 10.44 5.03
CA ILE A 146 13.92 11.04 6.09
C ILE A 146 13.80 12.56 5.93
N LEU A 147 14.87 13.24 5.50
CA LEU A 147 14.80 14.67 5.15
C LEU A 147 13.84 14.92 3.97
N GLY A 148 13.78 13.98 3.02
CA GLY A 148 12.85 14.00 1.90
C GLY A 148 11.45 13.45 2.19
N SER A 149 11.16 12.97 3.40
CA SER A 149 9.91 12.28 3.73
C SER A 149 8.67 13.17 3.51
N ILE A 150 8.84 14.49 3.62
CA ILE A 150 7.82 15.49 3.28
C ILE A 150 7.26 15.32 1.87
N PHE A 151 8.10 15.04 0.88
CA PHE A 151 7.67 14.83 -0.50
C PHE A 151 6.93 13.50 -0.65
N VAL A 152 7.40 12.45 0.02
CA VAL A 152 6.76 11.13 0.06
C VAL A 152 5.36 11.25 0.65
N LEU A 153 5.21 11.98 1.77
CA LEU A 153 3.92 12.19 2.43
C LEU A 153 2.94 12.97 1.55
N ILE A 154 3.42 13.97 0.79
CA ILE A 154 2.60 14.68 -0.18
C ILE A 154 2.18 13.72 -1.30
N VAL A 155 3.13 12.98 -1.89
CA VAL A 155 2.85 12.07 -3.01
C VAL A 155 1.84 11.02 -2.60
N MET A 156 2.14 10.27 -1.55
CA MET A 156 1.29 9.19 -1.08
C MET A 156 -0.04 9.75 -0.53
N GLY A 157 0.00 10.77 0.33
CA GLY A 157 -1.19 11.27 1.03
C GLY A 157 -2.17 12.04 0.15
N MET A 158 -1.69 12.78 -0.86
CA MET A 158 -2.55 13.64 -1.70
C MET A 158 -2.95 12.98 -3.03
N ASN A 159 -2.22 11.97 -3.50
CA ASN A 159 -2.60 11.25 -4.73
C ASN A 159 -4.01 10.62 -4.68
N PRO A 160 -4.46 10.01 -3.56
CA PRO A 160 -5.84 9.53 -3.44
C PRO A 160 -6.90 10.60 -3.75
N PHE A 161 -6.67 11.86 -3.36
CA PHE A 161 -7.59 12.96 -3.66
C PHE A 161 -7.67 13.32 -5.15
N ILE A 162 -6.62 13.05 -5.93
CA ILE A 162 -6.68 13.20 -7.39
C ILE A 162 -7.54 12.08 -8.00
N THR A 163 -7.32 10.85 -7.53
CA THR A 163 -8.08 9.66 -7.97
C THR A 163 -9.55 9.80 -7.65
N THR A 164 -9.91 10.35 -6.49
CA THR A 164 -11.31 10.50 -6.09
C THR A 164 -12.11 11.48 -6.93
N GLN A 165 -11.42 12.42 -7.54
CA GLN A 165 -11.98 13.37 -8.49
C GLN A 165 -12.16 12.77 -9.90
N GLY A 166 -11.85 11.48 -10.08
CA GLY A 166 -11.93 10.78 -11.36
C GLY A 166 -10.70 10.95 -12.26
N PHE A 167 -9.64 11.57 -11.76
CA PHE A 167 -8.41 11.80 -12.53
C PHE A 167 -7.36 10.68 -12.32
N ALA A 168 -7.78 9.41 -12.40
CA ALA A 168 -6.91 8.26 -12.20
C ALA A 168 -5.66 8.26 -13.11
N LYS A 169 -5.79 8.73 -14.36
CA LYS A 169 -4.63 8.88 -15.26
C LYS A 169 -3.61 9.91 -14.77
N ILE A 170 -4.05 11.02 -14.17
CA ILE A 170 -3.15 12.04 -13.60
C ILE A 170 -2.49 11.50 -12.34
N SER A 171 -3.24 10.78 -11.50
CA SER A 171 -2.71 10.06 -10.34
C SER A 171 -1.61 9.07 -10.77
N MET A 172 -1.88 8.22 -11.77
CA MET A 172 -0.91 7.28 -12.34
C MET A 172 0.35 7.98 -12.87
N MET A 173 0.20 9.09 -13.60
CA MET A 173 1.32 9.86 -14.11
C MET A 173 2.26 10.37 -13.00
N THR A 174 1.75 10.61 -11.80
CA THR A 174 2.62 10.96 -10.66
C THR A 174 3.63 9.84 -10.38
N THR A 175 3.16 8.59 -10.31
CA THR A 175 4.01 7.43 -10.07
C THR A 175 4.94 7.16 -11.25
N VAL A 176 4.45 7.31 -12.49
CA VAL A 176 5.26 7.10 -13.69
C VAL A 176 6.40 8.12 -13.78
N ILE A 177 6.10 9.40 -13.58
CA ILE A 177 7.12 10.47 -13.62
C ILE A 177 8.16 10.23 -12.53
N GLY A 178 7.73 9.92 -11.31
CA GLY A 178 8.65 9.59 -10.21
C GLY A 178 9.54 8.39 -10.53
N ALA A 179 8.96 7.28 -11.00
CA ALA A 179 9.70 6.08 -11.34
C ALA A 179 10.73 6.31 -12.47
N VAL A 180 10.34 7.01 -13.54
CA VAL A 180 11.24 7.29 -14.66
C VAL A 180 12.39 8.20 -14.22
N ILE A 181 12.12 9.24 -13.43
CA ILE A 181 13.17 10.12 -12.91
C ILE A 181 14.11 9.33 -12.00
N ASN A 182 13.59 8.46 -11.13
CA ASN A 182 14.41 7.66 -10.22
C ASN A 182 15.32 6.71 -10.99
N ILE A 183 14.79 5.96 -11.95
CA ILE A 183 15.56 5.04 -12.80
C ILE A 183 16.69 5.76 -13.56
N ILE A 184 16.49 7.01 -13.94
CA ILE A 184 17.52 7.82 -14.62
C ILE A 184 18.54 8.39 -13.62
N LEU A 185 18.08 8.93 -12.49
CA LEU A 185 18.94 9.59 -11.51
C LEU A 185 19.78 8.59 -10.70
N ASP A 186 19.28 7.39 -10.44
CA ASP A 186 19.98 6.35 -9.69
C ASP A 186 21.37 6.07 -10.26
N PRO A 187 21.54 5.64 -11.54
CA PRO A 187 22.87 5.35 -12.07
C PRO A 187 23.77 6.59 -12.15
N ILE A 188 23.20 7.78 -12.37
CA ILE A 188 23.96 9.04 -12.38
C ILE A 188 24.54 9.29 -10.98
N PHE A 189 23.73 9.22 -9.94
CA PHE A 189 24.20 9.53 -8.59
C PHE A 189 25.04 8.40 -7.99
N ILE A 190 24.68 7.15 -8.24
CA ILE A 190 25.36 5.97 -7.70
C ILE A 190 26.72 5.77 -8.39
N PHE A 191 26.75 5.73 -9.72
CA PHE A 191 27.93 5.34 -10.48
C PHE A 191 28.72 6.52 -11.06
N VAL A 192 28.07 7.58 -11.54
CA VAL A 192 28.78 8.73 -12.15
C VAL A 192 29.34 9.69 -11.10
N PHE A 193 28.55 10.04 -10.09
CA PHE A 193 29.03 10.87 -8.98
C PHE A 193 29.61 10.09 -7.80
N HIS A 194 29.68 8.75 -7.92
CA HIS A 194 30.26 7.87 -6.90
C HIS A 194 29.67 8.07 -5.49
N LEU A 195 28.40 8.48 -5.37
CA LEU A 195 27.74 8.72 -4.08
C LEU A 195 27.24 7.42 -3.43
N GLY A 196 27.32 6.28 -4.12
CA GLY A 196 26.90 4.97 -3.63
C GLY A 196 25.47 5.01 -3.09
N VAL A 197 25.28 4.51 -1.87
CA VAL A 197 23.97 4.42 -1.20
C VAL A 197 23.32 5.79 -0.96
N LYS A 198 24.12 6.84 -0.72
CA LYS A 198 23.61 8.22 -0.59
C LYS A 198 22.99 8.70 -1.90
N GLY A 199 23.59 8.31 -3.02
CA GLY A 199 23.11 8.62 -4.35
C GLY A 199 21.71 8.04 -4.61
N ALA A 200 21.50 6.77 -4.26
CA ALA A 200 20.19 6.10 -4.38
C ALA A 200 19.09 6.82 -3.56
N ALA A 201 19.40 7.16 -2.30
CA ALA A 201 18.47 7.90 -1.45
C ALA A 201 18.15 9.29 -2.04
N LEU A 202 19.16 10.01 -2.53
CA LEU A 202 18.98 11.35 -3.11
C LEU A 202 18.14 11.31 -4.39
N ALA A 203 18.41 10.35 -5.28
CA ALA A 203 17.64 10.14 -6.51
C ALA A 203 16.17 9.84 -6.19
N THR A 204 15.92 9.00 -5.19
CA THR A 204 14.56 8.70 -4.72
C THR A 204 13.86 9.96 -4.18
N VAL A 205 14.53 10.75 -3.34
CA VAL A 205 13.96 11.97 -2.76
C VAL A 205 13.65 13.01 -3.84
N LEU A 206 14.55 13.24 -4.80
CA LEU A 206 14.31 14.18 -5.90
C LEU A 206 13.15 13.72 -6.80
N SER A 207 13.04 12.42 -7.05
CA SER A 207 11.93 11.84 -7.82
C SER A 207 10.59 12.06 -7.12
N GLN A 208 10.56 11.88 -5.80
CA GLN A 208 9.37 12.18 -4.97
C GLN A 208 9.09 13.68 -4.92
N ALA A 209 10.11 14.54 -4.91
CA ALA A 209 9.94 15.99 -4.96
C ALA A 209 9.27 16.44 -6.26
N VAL A 210 9.68 15.89 -7.41
CA VAL A 210 9.02 16.17 -8.69
C VAL A 210 7.58 15.65 -8.70
N GLY A 211 7.34 14.46 -8.14
CA GLY A 211 5.99 13.91 -7.95
C GLY A 211 5.10 14.80 -7.06
N ALA A 212 5.66 15.33 -5.98
CA ALA A 212 4.96 16.24 -5.07
C ALA A 212 4.61 17.56 -5.78
N ILE A 213 5.55 18.13 -6.54
CA ILE A 213 5.32 19.34 -7.35
C ILE A 213 4.21 19.08 -8.38
N TRP A 214 4.22 17.92 -9.05
CA TRP A 214 3.17 17.52 -9.99
C TRP A 214 1.78 17.50 -9.35
N ILE A 215 1.66 16.87 -8.18
CA ILE A 215 0.40 16.79 -7.42
C ILE A 215 -0.06 18.19 -6.97
N LEU A 216 0.82 18.99 -6.36
CA LEU A 216 0.49 20.32 -5.89
C LEU A 216 0.06 21.23 -7.04
N ARG A 217 0.76 21.17 -8.19
CA ARG A 217 0.39 21.92 -9.39
C ARG A 217 -0.99 21.50 -9.92
N PHE A 218 -1.33 20.21 -9.85
CA PHE A 218 -2.64 19.74 -10.24
C PHE A 218 -3.74 20.22 -9.27
N LEU A 219 -3.55 20.01 -7.96
CA LEU A 219 -4.53 20.34 -6.92
C LEU A 219 -4.71 21.85 -6.69
N SER A 220 -3.74 22.68 -7.09
CA SER A 220 -3.87 24.14 -7.10
C SER A 220 -4.20 24.70 -8.49
N GLY A 221 -4.30 23.86 -9.52
CA GLY A 221 -4.54 24.27 -10.91
C GLY A 221 -6.01 24.31 -11.30
N LYS A 222 -6.34 24.95 -12.44
CA LYS A 222 -7.72 25.15 -12.91
C LYS A 222 -8.47 23.88 -13.35
N LYS A 223 -7.75 22.75 -13.50
CA LYS A 223 -8.32 21.48 -13.99
C LYS A 223 -8.90 20.61 -12.88
N THR A 224 -8.51 20.83 -11.63
CA THR A 224 -9.02 20.10 -10.46
C THR A 224 -10.47 20.48 -10.18
N ILE A 225 -11.22 19.58 -9.54
CA ILE A 225 -12.56 19.87 -9.01
C ILE A 225 -12.43 20.45 -7.60
N LEU A 226 -11.56 19.85 -6.78
CA LEU A 226 -11.24 20.26 -5.42
C LEU A 226 -9.92 21.02 -5.43
N HIS A 227 -9.97 22.29 -5.05
CA HIS A 227 -8.79 23.14 -5.00
C HIS A 227 -8.15 23.11 -3.63
N LEU A 228 -6.83 22.97 -3.60
CA LEU A 228 -6.04 23.16 -2.39
C LEU A 228 -5.90 24.66 -2.11
N LYS A 229 -6.75 25.18 -1.22
CA LYS A 229 -6.78 26.60 -0.84
C LYS A 229 -6.20 26.82 0.55
N LYS A 230 -5.42 27.89 0.72
CA LYS A 230 -4.77 28.25 1.99
C LYS A 230 -5.77 28.46 3.13
N GLU A 231 -6.97 28.98 2.83
CA GLU A 231 -8.06 29.17 3.80
C GLU A 231 -8.52 27.86 4.47
N ASN A 232 -8.33 26.72 3.79
CA ASN A 232 -8.75 25.40 4.26
C ASN A 232 -7.66 24.66 5.05
N PHE A 233 -6.50 25.30 5.30
CA PHE A 233 -5.41 24.70 6.08
C PHE A 233 -5.66 24.77 7.59
N LYS A 234 -6.64 25.56 8.03
CA LYS A 234 -7.04 25.62 9.44
C LYS A 234 -7.61 24.26 9.87
N LEU A 235 -6.89 23.58 10.76
CA LEU A 235 -7.28 22.29 11.31
C LEU A 235 -8.57 22.42 12.13
N GLN A 236 -9.60 21.70 11.72
CA GLN A 236 -10.90 21.61 12.36
C GLN A 236 -11.11 20.18 12.82
N LYS A 237 -11.22 19.99 14.14
CA LYS A 237 -11.36 18.66 14.77
C LYS A 237 -12.51 17.84 14.16
N GLU A 238 -13.64 18.49 13.89
CA GLU A 238 -14.84 17.90 13.30
C GLU A 238 -14.61 17.35 11.88
N ILE A 239 -13.67 17.92 11.12
CA ILE A 239 -13.32 17.49 9.77
C ILE A 239 -12.23 16.41 9.84
N ILE A 240 -11.16 16.66 10.61
CA ILE A 240 -9.98 15.81 10.56
C ILE A 240 -10.14 14.51 11.35
N LEU A 241 -10.81 14.51 12.51
CA LEU A 241 -10.93 13.30 13.33
C LEU A 241 -11.67 12.16 12.61
N PRO A 242 -12.80 12.40 11.90
CA PRO A 242 -13.43 11.35 11.10
C PRO A 242 -12.55 10.84 9.95
N CYS A 243 -11.71 11.70 9.37
CA CYS A 243 -10.79 11.29 8.30
C CYS A 243 -9.70 10.39 8.86
N LEU A 244 -9.04 10.79 9.95
CA LEU A 244 -8.02 9.97 10.62
C LEU A 244 -8.61 8.66 11.15
N ALA A 245 -9.83 8.69 11.70
CA ALA A 245 -10.52 7.49 12.16
C ALA A 245 -10.81 6.50 11.02
N LEU A 246 -10.99 6.98 9.79
CA LEU A 246 -11.13 6.10 8.63
C LEU A 246 -9.78 5.57 8.16
N GLY A 247 -8.77 6.44 8.07
CA GLY A 247 -7.43 6.09 7.61
C GLY A 247 -6.62 5.23 8.58
N ILE A 248 -7.01 5.16 9.85
CA ILE A 248 -6.35 4.32 10.86
C ILE A 248 -6.34 2.84 10.46
N SER A 249 -7.35 2.39 9.71
CA SER A 249 -7.40 1.04 9.16
C SER A 249 -6.21 0.77 8.23
N THR A 250 -5.94 1.67 7.27
CA THR A 250 -4.80 1.56 6.37
C THR A 250 -3.47 1.77 7.10
N PHE A 251 -3.41 2.70 8.06
CA PHE A 251 -2.24 2.90 8.90
C PHE A 251 -1.83 1.62 9.62
N VAL A 252 -2.80 0.94 10.27
CA VAL A 252 -2.56 -0.33 10.95
C VAL A 252 -2.16 -1.41 9.94
N MET A 253 -2.81 -1.51 8.79
CA MET A 253 -2.46 -2.50 7.77
C MET A 253 -1.01 -2.38 7.28
N LEU A 254 -0.52 -1.16 7.07
CA LEU A 254 0.84 -0.90 6.62
C LEU A 254 1.85 -1.05 7.74
N SER A 255 1.56 -0.52 8.92
CA SER A 255 2.47 -0.62 10.08
C SER A 255 2.66 -2.06 10.55
N THR A 256 1.62 -2.90 10.41
CA THR A 256 1.68 -4.31 10.79
C THR A 256 2.44 -5.19 9.79
N GLU A 257 2.71 -4.71 8.56
CA GLU A 257 3.55 -5.49 7.62
C GLU A 257 4.97 -5.69 8.14
N SER A 258 5.57 -4.68 8.77
CA SER A 258 6.92 -4.81 9.31
C SER A 258 6.97 -5.83 10.44
N ILE A 259 5.98 -5.81 11.34
CA ILE A 259 5.85 -6.78 12.44
C ILE A 259 5.65 -8.18 11.89
N LEU A 260 4.82 -8.32 10.84
CA LEU A 260 4.55 -9.60 10.22
C LEU A 260 5.80 -10.19 9.56
N SER A 261 6.55 -9.38 8.81
CA SER A 261 7.82 -9.79 8.21
C SER A 261 8.82 -10.27 9.26
N ILE A 262 8.96 -9.55 10.37
CA ILE A 262 9.84 -9.95 11.48
C ILE A 262 9.37 -11.27 12.11
N SER A 263 8.05 -11.42 12.31
CA SER A 263 7.46 -12.62 12.92
C SER A 263 7.73 -13.86 12.07
N PHE A 264 7.53 -13.77 10.74
CA PHE A 264 7.86 -14.86 9.82
C PHE A 264 9.36 -15.16 9.79
N THR A 265 10.21 -14.15 9.61
CA THR A 265 11.66 -14.34 9.55
C THR A 265 12.20 -14.99 10.84
N SER A 266 11.75 -14.53 12.01
CA SER A 266 12.16 -15.09 13.31
C SER A 266 11.70 -16.54 13.48
N SER A 267 10.43 -16.83 13.20
CA SER A 267 9.88 -18.19 13.37
C SER A 267 10.49 -19.18 12.37
N LEU A 268 10.65 -18.78 11.11
CA LEU A 268 11.26 -19.63 10.08
C LEU A 268 12.77 -19.81 10.28
N SER A 269 13.49 -18.79 10.74
CA SER A 269 14.90 -18.92 11.12
C SER A 269 15.06 -19.96 12.24
N ARG A 270 14.20 -19.91 13.27
CA ARG A 270 14.24 -20.84 14.41
C ARG A 270 13.97 -22.31 14.02
N TYR A 271 13.02 -22.55 13.10
CA TYR A 271 12.56 -23.91 12.80
C TYR A 271 13.09 -24.50 11.50
N GLY A 272 13.45 -23.66 10.52
CA GLY A 272 13.81 -24.07 9.16
C GLY A 272 15.13 -23.51 8.64
N GLY A 273 15.83 -22.70 9.44
CA GLY A 273 17.14 -22.14 9.09
C GLY A 273 17.11 -21.19 7.88
N ASP A 274 18.29 -20.94 7.32
CA ASP A 274 18.48 -19.93 6.27
C ASP A 274 17.72 -20.27 4.97
N LEU A 275 17.57 -21.56 4.64
CA LEU A 275 16.81 -22.01 3.47
C LEU A 275 15.34 -21.58 3.56
N ALA A 276 14.72 -21.70 4.74
CA ALA A 276 13.33 -21.29 4.96
C ALA A 276 13.14 -19.77 4.92
N VAL A 277 14.10 -19.01 5.45
CA VAL A 277 14.11 -17.53 5.39
C VAL A 277 14.30 -17.05 3.95
N GLY A 278 15.19 -17.67 3.20
CA GLY A 278 15.39 -17.40 1.77
C GLY A 278 14.12 -17.68 0.97
N ALA A 279 13.44 -18.80 1.24
CA ALA A 279 12.18 -19.14 0.60
C ALA A 279 11.08 -18.12 0.92
N MET A 280 10.97 -17.67 2.17
CA MET A 280 10.01 -16.64 2.56
C MET A 280 10.23 -15.33 1.81
N THR A 281 11.49 -14.94 1.57
CA THR A 281 11.80 -13.72 0.82
C THR A 281 11.28 -13.79 -0.62
N ILE A 282 11.43 -14.95 -1.27
CA ILE A 282 10.86 -15.20 -2.60
C ILE A 282 9.32 -15.19 -2.52
N ILE A 283 8.74 -15.88 -1.53
CA ILE A 283 7.28 -15.92 -1.32
C ILE A 283 6.69 -14.52 -1.18
N THR A 284 7.28 -13.66 -0.33
CA THR A 284 6.81 -12.28 -0.14
C THR A 284 6.88 -11.48 -1.44
N SER A 285 7.94 -11.65 -2.23
CA SER A 285 8.09 -11.00 -3.54
C SER A 285 7.02 -11.46 -4.52
N VAL A 286 6.71 -12.76 -4.52
CA VAL A 286 5.64 -13.35 -5.33
C VAL A 286 4.26 -12.88 -4.85
N SER A 287 4.02 -12.76 -3.53
CA SER A 287 2.77 -12.23 -2.96
C SER A 287 2.48 -10.81 -3.44
N GLN A 288 3.51 -9.97 -3.59
CA GLN A 288 3.35 -8.60 -4.08
C GLN A 288 2.75 -8.54 -5.49
N LEU A 289 3.06 -9.52 -6.34
CA LEU A 289 2.47 -9.64 -7.69
C LEU A 289 0.94 -9.86 -7.64
N ALA A 290 0.41 -10.41 -6.55
CA ALA A 290 -1.02 -10.54 -6.32
C ALA A 290 -1.61 -9.30 -5.66
N THR A 291 -0.99 -8.84 -4.56
CA THR A 291 -1.58 -7.82 -3.71
C THR A 291 -1.62 -6.45 -4.37
N LEU A 292 -0.60 -6.11 -5.18
CA LEU A 292 -0.49 -4.79 -5.80
C LEU A 292 -1.58 -4.53 -6.87
N PRO A 293 -1.82 -5.42 -7.85
CA PRO A 293 -2.96 -5.26 -8.76
C PRO A 293 -4.29 -5.23 -8.03
N LEU A 294 -4.47 -6.07 -7.01
CA LEU A 294 -5.71 -6.10 -6.23
C LEU A 294 -5.97 -4.77 -5.51
N GLN A 295 -4.93 -4.16 -4.93
CA GLN A 295 -5.02 -2.82 -4.35
C GLN A 295 -5.37 -1.77 -5.42
N GLY A 296 -4.79 -1.86 -6.62
CA GLY A 296 -5.13 -0.99 -7.75
C GLY A 296 -6.60 -1.07 -8.16
N ILE A 297 -7.16 -2.29 -8.25
CA ILE A 297 -8.58 -2.52 -8.54
C ILE A 297 -9.47 -1.85 -7.49
N CYS A 298 -9.14 -2.04 -6.20
CA CYS A 298 -9.91 -1.45 -5.09
C CYS A 298 -9.77 0.08 -5.02
N GLN A 299 -8.60 0.63 -5.33
CA GLN A 299 -8.39 2.08 -5.42
C GLN A 299 -9.23 2.70 -6.54
N GLY A 300 -9.44 1.98 -7.65
CA GLY A 300 -10.32 2.42 -8.74
C GLY A 300 -11.81 2.38 -8.39
N GLY A 301 -12.26 1.40 -7.60
CA GLY A 301 -13.67 1.27 -7.21
C GLY A 301 -14.08 2.11 -6.00
N GLN A 302 -13.14 2.41 -5.08
CA GLN A 302 -13.36 3.30 -3.93
C GLN A 302 -14.09 4.61 -4.28
N PRO A 303 -13.63 5.42 -5.26
CA PRO A 303 -14.24 6.71 -5.52
C PRO A 303 -15.64 6.60 -6.13
N ILE A 304 -15.90 5.57 -6.92
CA ILE A 304 -17.23 5.28 -7.48
C ILE A 304 -18.21 5.00 -6.34
N MET A 305 -17.83 4.12 -5.40
CA MET A 305 -18.66 3.77 -4.25
C MET A 305 -18.89 4.97 -3.33
N SER A 306 -17.83 5.70 -2.96
CA SER A 306 -17.93 6.85 -2.07
C SER A 306 -18.76 7.99 -2.64
N TYR A 307 -18.56 8.33 -3.93
CA TYR A 307 -19.34 9.39 -4.59
C TYR A 307 -20.83 9.02 -4.67
N ASN A 308 -21.15 7.80 -5.13
CA ASN A 308 -22.54 7.36 -5.27
C ASN A 308 -23.23 7.15 -3.91
N TYR A 309 -22.48 6.79 -2.86
CA TYR A 309 -22.99 6.76 -1.50
C TYR A 309 -23.36 8.16 -1.01
N GLY A 310 -22.50 9.15 -1.26
CA GLY A 310 -22.80 10.56 -0.99
C GLY A 310 -23.99 11.10 -1.78
N ALA A 311 -24.15 10.69 -3.04
CA ALA A 311 -25.27 11.08 -3.90
C ALA A 311 -26.59 10.35 -3.59
N GLY A 312 -26.59 9.40 -2.63
CA GLY A 312 -27.77 8.59 -2.29
C GLY A 312 -28.14 7.54 -3.35
N ASN A 313 -27.30 7.30 -4.36
CA ASN A 313 -27.56 6.35 -5.44
C ASN A 313 -27.15 4.92 -5.05
N ARG A 314 -28.01 4.28 -4.24
CA ARG A 314 -27.76 2.94 -3.67
C ARG A 314 -27.53 1.86 -4.73
N ASP A 315 -28.28 1.91 -5.84
CA ASP A 315 -28.16 0.92 -6.91
C ASP A 315 -26.79 0.99 -7.59
N ARG A 316 -26.27 2.20 -7.84
CA ARG A 316 -24.89 2.36 -8.34
C ARG A 316 -23.87 1.89 -7.33
N VAL A 317 -24.06 2.13 -6.03
CA VAL A 317 -23.14 1.62 -5.00
C VAL A 317 -23.12 0.09 -4.99
N LYS A 318 -24.28 -0.58 -5.02
CA LYS A 318 -24.37 -2.03 -5.11
C LYS A 318 -23.70 -2.57 -6.37
N LYS A 319 -24.00 -1.98 -7.54
CA LYS A 319 -23.38 -2.36 -8.81
C LYS A 319 -21.86 -2.18 -8.78
N ALA A 320 -21.36 -1.07 -8.21
CA ALA A 320 -19.93 -0.80 -8.07
C ALA A 320 -19.25 -1.84 -7.17
N PHE A 321 -19.84 -2.13 -6.01
CA PHE A 321 -19.36 -3.17 -5.11
C PHE A 321 -19.29 -4.53 -5.78
N PHE A 322 -20.40 -5.01 -6.36
CA PHE A 322 -20.43 -6.35 -6.97
C PHE A 322 -19.50 -6.47 -8.18
N THR A 323 -19.39 -5.41 -8.99
CA THR A 323 -18.44 -5.41 -10.12
C THR A 323 -17.00 -5.50 -9.61
N GLN A 324 -16.62 -4.68 -8.61
CA GLN A 324 -15.29 -4.75 -8.00
C GLN A 324 -15.04 -6.12 -7.36
N PHE A 325 -16.00 -6.62 -6.58
CA PHE A 325 -15.91 -7.92 -5.90
C PHE A 325 -15.70 -9.06 -6.89
N THR A 326 -16.48 -9.12 -7.97
CA THR A 326 -16.30 -10.13 -9.03
C THR A 326 -14.93 -10.05 -9.67
N VAL A 327 -14.45 -8.84 -10.02
CA VAL A 327 -13.12 -8.67 -10.62
C VAL A 327 -12.02 -9.10 -9.65
N CYS A 328 -12.10 -8.71 -8.38
CA CYS A 328 -11.16 -9.11 -7.34
C CYS A 328 -11.11 -10.63 -7.15
N THR A 329 -12.26 -11.29 -7.05
CA THR A 329 -12.37 -12.74 -6.86
C THR A 329 -11.89 -13.53 -8.06
N ILE A 330 -12.22 -13.10 -9.29
CA ILE A 330 -11.71 -13.73 -10.51
C ILE A 330 -10.18 -13.59 -10.56
N PHE A 331 -9.66 -12.39 -10.30
CA PHE A 331 -8.22 -12.13 -10.30
C PHE A 331 -7.48 -13.01 -9.28
N THR A 332 -7.93 -13.04 -8.01
CA THR A 332 -7.26 -13.86 -6.98
C THR A 332 -7.47 -15.36 -7.21
N GLY A 333 -8.60 -15.78 -7.76
CA GLY A 333 -8.84 -17.17 -8.15
C GLY A 333 -7.92 -17.64 -9.29
N CYS A 334 -7.76 -16.82 -10.34
CA CYS A 334 -6.80 -17.11 -11.41
C CYS A 334 -5.36 -17.14 -10.90
N PHE A 335 -4.98 -16.17 -10.06
CA PHE A 335 -3.65 -16.11 -9.46
C PHE A 335 -3.35 -17.33 -8.59
N TRP A 336 -4.31 -17.75 -7.77
CA TRP A 336 -4.22 -18.98 -6.96
C TRP A 336 -3.99 -20.22 -7.83
N LEU A 337 -4.77 -20.39 -8.90
CA LEU A 337 -4.66 -21.54 -9.80
C LEU A 337 -3.29 -21.59 -10.47
N ILE A 338 -2.81 -20.45 -10.96
CA ILE A 338 -1.49 -20.32 -11.59
C ILE A 338 -0.37 -20.67 -10.59
N MET A 339 -0.46 -20.21 -9.34
CA MET A 339 0.51 -20.52 -8.29
C MET A 339 0.50 -21.99 -7.88
N LEU A 340 -0.67 -22.63 -7.87
CA LEU A 340 -0.80 -24.05 -7.52
C LEU A 340 -0.15 -24.95 -8.59
N LEU A 341 -0.39 -24.62 -9.87
CA LEU A 341 0.06 -25.40 -11.02
C LEU A 341 1.55 -25.17 -11.33
N PHE A 342 2.03 -23.93 -11.26
CA PHE A 342 3.38 -23.55 -11.71
C PHE A 342 4.25 -22.85 -10.63
N PRO A 343 4.33 -23.35 -9.38
CA PRO A 343 5.07 -22.65 -8.32
C PRO A 343 6.58 -22.58 -8.58
N LYS A 344 7.15 -23.60 -9.24
CA LYS A 344 8.57 -23.63 -9.62
C LYS A 344 8.92 -22.53 -10.62
N MET A 345 8.00 -22.17 -11.52
CA MET A 345 8.22 -21.09 -12.48
C MET A 345 8.45 -19.76 -11.74
N PHE A 346 7.59 -19.44 -10.78
CA PHE A 346 7.74 -18.22 -9.98
C PHE A 346 8.97 -18.24 -9.08
N ALA A 347 9.27 -19.38 -8.44
CA ALA A 347 10.50 -19.50 -7.65
C ALA A 347 11.76 -19.34 -8.51
N GLY A 348 11.74 -19.87 -9.74
CA GLY A 348 12.85 -19.78 -10.71
C GLY A 348 13.08 -18.37 -11.29
N ILE A 349 12.11 -17.45 -11.17
CA ILE A 349 12.32 -16.03 -11.54
C ILE A 349 13.32 -15.37 -10.58
N PHE A 350 13.35 -15.79 -9.32
CA PHE A 350 14.12 -15.13 -8.26
C PHE A 350 15.40 -15.86 -7.86
N SER A 351 15.57 -17.13 -8.26
CA SER A 351 16.74 -17.92 -7.90
C SER A 351 17.05 -18.96 -8.97
N ASN A 352 18.34 -19.23 -9.17
CA ASN A 352 18.85 -20.35 -9.97
C ASN A 352 19.27 -21.55 -9.12
N ASN A 353 19.19 -21.46 -7.79
CA ASN A 353 19.54 -22.57 -6.90
C ASN A 353 18.38 -23.58 -6.83
N THR A 354 18.59 -24.77 -7.39
CA THR A 354 17.60 -25.86 -7.47
C THR A 354 17.02 -26.28 -6.12
N GLU A 355 17.84 -26.30 -5.05
CA GLU A 355 17.40 -26.63 -3.70
C GLU A 355 16.42 -25.58 -3.18
N LEU A 356 16.80 -24.30 -3.27
CA LEU A 356 15.95 -23.18 -2.87
C LEU A 356 14.66 -23.11 -3.70
N ILE A 357 14.73 -23.34 -5.01
CA ILE A 357 13.55 -23.38 -5.89
C ILE A 357 12.60 -24.50 -5.47
N THR A 358 13.12 -25.70 -5.21
CA THR A 358 12.29 -26.86 -4.84
C THR A 358 11.62 -26.65 -3.49
N TYR A 359 12.38 -26.14 -2.51
CA TYR A 359 11.86 -25.79 -1.19
C TYR A 359 10.80 -24.68 -1.28
N THR A 360 11.10 -23.60 -2.00
CA THR A 360 10.19 -22.47 -2.20
C THR A 360 8.92 -22.90 -2.91
N ALA A 361 9.00 -23.80 -3.90
CA ALA A 361 7.83 -24.29 -4.61
C ALA A 361 6.89 -25.09 -3.70
N TRP A 362 7.43 -25.87 -2.77
CA TRP A 362 6.64 -26.54 -1.73
C TRP A 362 5.99 -25.52 -0.79
N ALA A 363 6.76 -24.56 -0.28
CA ALA A 363 6.27 -23.54 0.64
C ALA A 363 5.23 -22.59 0.00
N LEU A 364 5.41 -22.21 -1.28
CA LEU A 364 4.47 -21.40 -2.06
C LEU A 364 3.09 -22.06 -2.14
N ARG A 365 3.03 -23.37 -2.39
CA ARG A 365 1.74 -24.09 -2.47
C ARG A 365 0.97 -24.02 -1.16
N ILE A 366 1.67 -24.05 -0.02
CA ILE A 366 1.07 -23.98 1.31
C ILE A 366 0.66 -22.55 1.63
N TYR A 367 1.60 -21.62 1.54
CA TYR A 367 1.39 -20.22 1.88
C TYR A 367 0.29 -19.59 1.03
N MET A 368 0.26 -19.89 -0.28
CA MET A 368 -0.72 -19.34 -1.20
C MET A 368 -2.05 -20.10 -1.21
N ALA A 369 -2.22 -21.17 -0.43
CA ALA A 369 -3.44 -21.98 -0.46
C ALA A 369 -4.71 -21.16 -0.15
N GLY A 370 -4.59 -20.08 0.63
CA GLY A 370 -5.67 -19.17 1.01
C GLY A 370 -5.79 -17.92 0.15
N ILE A 371 -4.91 -17.70 -0.84
CA ILE A 371 -4.83 -16.43 -1.58
C ILE A 371 -6.12 -16.08 -2.34
N PHE A 372 -6.91 -17.09 -2.75
CA PHE A 372 -8.19 -16.87 -3.40
C PHE A 372 -9.16 -16.07 -2.48
N SER A 373 -9.10 -16.33 -1.16
CA SER A 373 -9.94 -15.71 -0.14
C SER A 373 -9.60 -14.22 0.09
N LEU A 374 -8.36 -13.83 -0.25
CA LEU A 374 -7.87 -12.45 -0.15
C LEU A 374 -8.70 -11.50 -1.02
N GLY A 375 -9.17 -11.94 -2.19
CA GLY A 375 -10.03 -11.14 -3.07
C GLY A 375 -11.35 -10.73 -2.41
N PHE A 376 -11.97 -11.67 -1.68
CA PHE A 376 -13.19 -11.44 -0.91
C PHE A 376 -12.94 -10.44 0.23
N GLN A 377 -11.88 -10.71 1.00
CA GLN A 377 -11.53 -9.93 2.19
C GLN A 377 -11.22 -8.47 1.84
N VAL A 378 -10.32 -8.25 0.87
CA VAL A 378 -9.87 -6.90 0.51
C VAL A 378 -11.00 -6.13 -0.15
N ALA A 379 -11.79 -6.75 -1.03
CA ALA A 379 -12.93 -6.09 -1.66
C ALA A 379 -13.96 -5.60 -0.63
N CYS A 380 -14.34 -6.44 0.35
CA CYS A 380 -15.27 -6.06 1.41
C CYS A 380 -14.68 -5.00 2.35
N GLN A 381 -13.42 -5.15 2.79
CA GLN A 381 -12.79 -4.20 3.70
C GLN A 381 -12.63 -2.81 3.07
N GLN A 382 -12.17 -2.74 1.82
CA GLN A 382 -12.04 -1.47 1.09
C GLN A 382 -13.40 -0.82 0.83
N SER A 383 -14.43 -1.62 0.65
CA SER A 383 -15.80 -1.11 0.49
C SER A 383 -16.34 -0.51 1.79
N PHE A 384 -16.06 -1.10 2.97
CA PHE A 384 -16.35 -0.45 4.24
C PHE A 384 -15.66 0.91 4.38
N MET A 385 -14.40 1.01 3.95
CA MET A 385 -13.70 2.30 3.92
C MET A 385 -14.36 3.29 2.96
N ALA A 386 -14.73 2.84 1.75
CA ALA A 386 -15.42 3.68 0.78
C ALA A 386 -16.77 4.22 1.30
N LEU A 387 -17.45 3.47 2.16
CA LEU A 387 -18.72 3.85 2.79
C LEU A 387 -18.55 4.60 4.13
N GLY A 388 -17.32 4.99 4.48
CA GLY A 388 -17.02 5.75 5.71
C GLY A 388 -17.16 4.95 7.01
N GLN A 389 -17.15 3.62 6.96
CA GLN A 389 -17.32 2.75 8.14
C GLN A 389 -15.98 2.46 8.84
N ALA A 390 -15.41 3.50 9.44
CA ALA A 390 -14.12 3.48 10.15
C ALA A 390 -13.95 2.30 11.13
N LYS A 391 -14.87 2.18 12.10
CA LYS A 391 -14.77 1.19 13.19
C LYS A 391 -14.75 -0.26 12.68
N VAL A 392 -15.62 -0.55 11.70
CA VAL A 392 -15.72 -1.90 11.14
C VAL A 392 -14.49 -2.22 10.30
N SER A 393 -14.03 -1.28 9.47
CA SER A 393 -12.82 -1.49 8.67
C SER A 393 -11.59 -1.72 9.53
N LEU A 394 -11.40 -0.94 10.61
CA LEU A 394 -10.29 -1.11 11.54
C LEU A 394 -10.32 -2.48 12.23
N LEU A 395 -11.49 -2.90 12.75
CA LEU A 395 -11.61 -4.20 13.40
C LEU A 395 -11.22 -5.34 12.44
N LEU A 396 -11.67 -5.28 11.19
CA LEU A 396 -11.35 -6.29 10.18
C LEU A 396 -9.88 -6.25 9.74
N ALA A 397 -9.26 -5.06 9.69
CA ALA A 397 -7.83 -4.89 9.45
C ALA A 397 -6.98 -5.55 10.54
N CYS A 398 -7.32 -5.29 11.82
CA CYS A 398 -6.66 -5.87 12.97
C CYS A 398 -6.89 -7.38 13.04
N LEU A 399 -8.11 -7.83 12.76
CA LEU A 399 -8.49 -9.24 12.83
C LEU A 399 -7.53 -10.11 12.02
N ARG A 400 -7.32 -9.76 10.74
CA ARG A 400 -6.51 -10.57 9.84
C ARG A 400 -5.04 -10.66 10.29
N LYS A 401 -4.39 -9.53 10.54
CA LYS A 401 -2.95 -9.52 10.78
C LYS A 401 -2.58 -9.69 12.26
N LEU A 402 -3.21 -8.91 13.13
CA LEU A 402 -2.84 -8.84 14.56
C LEU A 402 -3.49 -9.94 15.39
N ILE A 403 -4.76 -10.25 15.13
CA ILE A 403 -5.54 -11.17 15.98
C ILE A 403 -5.40 -12.62 15.50
N LEU A 404 -5.32 -12.83 14.18
CA LEU A 404 -5.23 -14.16 13.59
C LEU A 404 -3.78 -14.50 13.19
N LEU A 405 -3.21 -13.79 12.21
CA LEU A 405 -1.98 -14.22 11.56
C LEU A 405 -0.76 -14.27 12.51
N ILE A 406 -0.44 -13.18 13.19
CA ILE A 406 0.73 -13.12 14.08
C ILE A 406 0.64 -14.18 15.19
N PRO A 407 -0.47 -14.32 15.93
CA PRO A 407 -0.61 -15.41 16.90
C PRO A 407 -0.49 -16.80 16.28
N LEU A 408 -1.09 -17.04 15.12
CA LEU A 408 -1.00 -18.34 14.44
C LEU A 408 0.44 -18.72 14.06
N ILE A 409 1.28 -17.76 13.65
CA ILE A 409 2.71 -17.98 13.34
C ILE A 409 3.46 -18.57 14.54
N PHE A 410 3.13 -18.13 15.76
CA PHE A 410 3.81 -18.58 16.99
C PHE A 410 3.12 -19.78 17.63
N ILE A 411 1.79 -19.90 17.53
CA ILE A 411 1.01 -20.94 18.20
C ILE A 411 1.02 -22.26 17.40
N LEU A 412 0.80 -22.20 16.08
CA LEU A 412 0.61 -23.39 15.24
C LEU A 412 1.82 -24.35 15.24
N PRO A 413 3.08 -23.88 15.28
CA PRO A 413 4.26 -24.75 15.41
C PRO A 413 4.35 -25.57 16.70
N HIS A 414 3.55 -25.25 17.72
CA HIS A 414 3.49 -26.04 18.96
C HIS A 414 2.59 -27.28 18.83
N PHE A 415 1.64 -27.28 17.89
CA PHE A 415 0.65 -28.36 17.72
C PHE A 415 0.96 -29.30 16.55
N ILE A 416 1.80 -28.88 15.60
CA ILE A 416 2.12 -29.65 14.39
C ILE A 416 3.58 -30.11 14.43
N GLN A 417 3.82 -31.38 14.13
CA GLN A 417 5.17 -31.97 14.15
C GLN A 417 6.12 -31.27 13.17
N ASN A 418 5.69 -31.01 11.93
CA ASN A 418 6.44 -30.20 10.99
C ASN A 418 6.22 -28.71 11.30
N LYS A 419 7.12 -28.16 12.12
CA LYS A 419 7.06 -26.78 12.61
C LYS A 419 7.12 -25.75 11.48
N VAL A 420 7.94 -26.00 10.44
CA VAL A 420 8.06 -25.07 9.32
C VAL A 420 6.80 -25.05 8.46
N PHE A 421 6.23 -26.22 8.19
CA PHE A 421 4.91 -26.33 7.55
C PHE A 421 3.85 -25.56 8.35
N ALA A 422 3.86 -25.68 9.67
CA ALA A 422 2.93 -24.98 10.55
C ALA A 422 3.06 -23.45 10.44
N VAL A 423 4.28 -22.91 10.34
CA VAL A 423 4.48 -21.47 10.13
C VAL A 423 3.89 -21.02 8.79
N PHE A 424 4.15 -21.75 7.70
CA PHE A 424 3.57 -21.41 6.39
C PHE A 424 2.05 -21.58 6.35
N LEU A 425 1.50 -22.53 7.11
CA LEU A 425 0.07 -22.79 7.21
C LEU A 425 -0.70 -21.68 7.98
N ALA A 426 -0.01 -20.86 8.77
CA ALA A 426 -0.62 -19.75 9.50
C ALA A 426 -1.29 -18.72 8.56
N GLU A 427 -0.67 -18.45 7.41
CA GLU A 427 -1.19 -17.50 6.40
C GLU A 427 -2.56 -17.93 5.83
N PRO A 428 -2.69 -19.10 5.16
CA PRO A 428 -3.95 -19.48 4.55
C PRO A 428 -5.08 -19.65 5.57
N ILE A 429 -4.79 -20.13 6.78
CA ILE A 429 -5.79 -20.24 7.86
C ILE A 429 -6.29 -18.84 8.24
N SER A 430 -5.38 -17.90 8.47
CA SER A 430 -5.73 -16.53 8.83
C SER A 430 -6.55 -15.84 7.72
N ASP A 431 -6.10 -15.97 6.47
CA ASP A 431 -6.76 -15.34 5.32
C ASP A 431 -8.19 -15.88 5.11
N ILE A 432 -8.38 -17.20 5.19
CA ILE A 432 -9.70 -17.82 5.03
C ILE A 432 -10.65 -17.40 6.16
N LEU A 433 -10.19 -17.47 7.42
CA LEU A 433 -11.00 -17.04 8.58
C LEU A 433 -11.35 -15.56 8.50
N ALA A 434 -10.38 -14.71 8.18
CA ALA A 434 -10.59 -13.27 8.01
C ALA A 434 -11.56 -12.99 6.85
N ALA A 435 -11.45 -13.71 5.73
CA ALA A 435 -12.34 -13.58 4.59
C ALA A 435 -13.78 -13.97 4.96
N ILE A 436 -13.98 -15.09 5.66
CA ILE A 436 -15.31 -15.52 6.12
C ILE A 436 -15.94 -14.46 7.03
N ILE A 437 -15.21 -13.98 8.04
CA ILE A 437 -15.72 -13.00 9.01
C ILE A 437 -16.00 -11.66 8.34
N THR A 438 -15.09 -11.18 7.49
CA THR A 438 -15.22 -9.91 6.76
C THR A 438 -16.42 -9.95 5.81
N THR A 439 -16.53 -11.02 5.02
CA THR A 439 -17.59 -11.18 4.02
C THR A 439 -18.96 -11.31 4.70
N SER A 440 -19.06 -12.12 5.75
CA SER A 440 -20.30 -12.27 6.53
C SER A 440 -20.72 -10.96 7.19
N THR A 441 -19.77 -10.23 7.79
CA THR A 441 -20.02 -8.92 8.40
C THR A 441 -20.46 -7.90 7.35
N PHE A 442 -19.85 -7.93 6.16
CA PHE A 442 -20.20 -7.06 5.05
C PHE A 442 -21.63 -7.31 4.60
N PHE A 443 -21.99 -8.53 4.21
CA PHE A 443 -23.34 -8.82 3.72
C PHE A 443 -24.44 -8.57 4.77
N SER A 444 -24.15 -8.82 6.06
CA SER A 444 -25.09 -8.52 7.16
C SER A 444 -25.35 -7.01 7.34
N ARG A 445 -24.32 -6.17 7.17
CA ARG A 445 -24.41 -4.72 7.42
C ARG A 445 -24.66 -3.89 6.17
N PHE A 446 -24.39 -4.43 4.97
CA PHE A 446 -24.34 -3.65 3.74
C PHE A 446 -25.65 -2.91 3.44
N ASN A 447 -26.79 -3.61 3.48
CA ASN A 447 -28.09 -2.97 3.27
C ASN A 447 -28.37 -1.90 4.34
N LYS A 448 -28.11 -2.20 5.62
CA LYS A 448 -28.30 -1.26 6.75
C LYS A 448 -27.44 0.01 6.62
N ILE A 449 -26.23 -0.11 6.08
CA ILE A 449 -25.33 1.05 5.86
C ILE A 449 -25.85 1.92 4.73
N LEU A 450 -26.37 1.31 3.66
CA LEU A 450 -27.02 2.04 2.57
C LEU A 450 -28.31 2.72 3.02
N ASP A 451 -28.98 2.17 4.05
CA ASP A 451 -30.22 2.72 4.60
C ASP A 451 -30.05 3.96 5.48
N ARG A 452 -28.85 4.19 6.04
CA ARG A 452 -28.55 5.38 6.86
C ARG A 452 -28.42 6.62 5.98
N LYS A 453 -29.27 7.63 6.23
CA LYS A 453 -29.24 8.96 5.60
C LYS A 453 -28.13 9.84 6.18
#